data_AF-A0A7Z8WC56-F1
#
_entry.id   AF-A0A7Z8WC56-F1
#
_cell.length_a   1.000
_cell.length_b   1.000
_cell.length_c   1.000
_cell.angle_alpha   90.00
_cell.angle_beta   90.00
_cell.angle_gamma   90.00
#
_symmetry.space_group_name_H-M   'P 1'
#
loop_
_entity.id
_entity.type
_entity.pdbx_description
1 polymer ?
#
loop_
_entity_poly.entity_id
_entity_poly.type
_entity_poly.pdbx_seq_one_letter_code
_entity_poly.pdbx_strand_id
1 'polypeptide(L)'
;MRTIRFLISVYNALKISGAAIPILRFLGDKIIEGINLKKVNYIVKYGLSTGVFTEKLIKRRNLKTIILLVENNKEFYFFTKSKS
;
A
#
# COMPACT_ATOMS: atom_id res chain seq x y z
N MET A 1 -19.53 18.16 0.86
CA MET A 1 -20.02 17.37 2.02
C MET A 1 -19.67 15.87 1.96
N ARG A 2 -19.55 15.22 0.78
CA ARG A 2 -19.25 13.77 0.67
C ARG A 2 -17.78 13.39 0.99
N THR A 3 -16.82 14.22 0.58
CA THR A 3 -15.37 14.00 0.76
C THR A 3 -14.90 14.12 2.21
N ILE A 4 -15.43 15.09 2.97
CA ILE A 4 -15.09 15.26 4.39
C ILE A 4 -15.58 14.08 5.22
N ARG A 5 -16.80 13.59 4.94
CA ARG A 5 -17.34 12.37 5.56
C ARG A 5 -16.53 11.12 5.24
N PHE A 6 -16.01 11.00 4.02
CA PHE A 6 -15.12 9.90 3.63
C PHE A 6 -13.82 9.95 4.43
N LEU A 7 -13.18 11.12 4.55
CA LEU A 7 -11.94 11.29 5.32
C LEU A 7 -12.15 11.00 6.82
N ILE A 8 -13.27 11.43 7.40
CA ILE A 8 -13.62 11.15 8.80
C ILE A 8 -13.90 9.65 9.01
N SER A 9 -14.59 8.99 8.07
CA SER A 9 -14.85 7.55 8.13
C SER A 9 -13.54 6.74 8.06
N VAL A 10 -12.61 7.16 7.18
CA VAL A 10 -11.27 6.59 7.07
C VAL A 10 -10.48 6.83 8.36
N TYR A 11 -10.53 8.03 8.94
CA TYR A 11 -9.88 8.34 10.22
C TYR A 11 -10.41 7.50 11.40
N ASN A 12 -11.72 7.28 11.46
CA ASN A 12 -12.31 6.46 12.52
C ASN A 12 -11.98 4.97 12.35
N ALA A 13 -11.93 4.46 11.13
CA ALA A 13 -11.46 3.10 10.84
C ALA A 13 -9.94 2.93 11.13
N LEU A 14 -9.16 4.00 10.90
CA LEU A 14 -7.72 4.09 11.18
C LEU A 14 -7.38 3.99 12.66
N LYS A 15 -8.16 4.66 13.51
CA LYS A 15 -7.96 4.69 14.97
C LYS A 15 -8.18 3.32 15.63
N ILE A 16 -8.95 2.44 15.00
CA ILE A 16 -9.31 1.11 15.52
C ILE A 16 -8.33 0.02 15.04
N SER A 17 -7.68 0.20 13.89
CA SER A 17 -6.89 -0.85 13.24
C SER A 17 -5.39 -0.56 13.11
N GLY A 18 -4.93 0.67 13.39
CA GLY A 18 -3.55 1.08 13.11
C GLY A 18 -3.15 0.98 11.64
N ALA A 19 -4.10 0.64 10.76
CA ALA A 19 -3.88 0.22 9.40
C ALA A 19 -4.44 1.27 8.44
N ALA A 20 -3.59 1.71 7.52
CA ALA A 20 -3.89 2.48 6.33
C ALA A 20 -3.99 4.01 6.48
N ILE A 21 -2.91 4.66 6.93
CA ILE A 21 -2.68 6.02 6.41
C ILE A 21 -2.69 5.85 4.89
N PRO A 22 -3.58 6.54 4.15
CA PRO A 22 -3.46 6.60 2.70
C PRO A 22 -2.14 7.32 2.46
N ILE A 23 -1.05 6.54 2.29
CA ILE A 23 0.27 7.07 1.98
C ILE A 23 0.03 7.96 0.78
N LEU A 24 0.07 9.27 1.04
CA LEU A 24 -0.22 10.29 0.06
C LEU A 24 0.63 9.93 -1.15
N ARG A 25 0.08 10.00 -2.36
CA ARG A 25 0.76 9.53 -3.57
C ARG A 25 2.24 9.98 -3.61
N PHE A 26 2.49 11.20 -3.14
CA PHE A 26 3.81 11.81 -2.93
C PHE A 26 4.70 11.16 -1.86
N LEU A 27 4.14 10.77 -0.71
CA LEU A 27 4.87 10.08 0.35
C LEU A 27 5.39 8.72 -0.13
N GLY A 28 4.59 8.02 -0.94
CA GLY A 28 5.03 6.78 -1.58
C GLY A 28 6.22 6.99 -2.51
N ASP A 29 6.28 8.12 -3.23
CA ASP A 29 7.43 8.45 -4.08
C ASP A 29 8.68 8.79 -3.25
N LYS A 30 8.54 9.54 -2.15
CA LYS A 30 9.65 9.84 -1.25
C LYS A 30 10.26 8.60 -0.60
N ILE A 31 9.43 7.64 -0.17
CA ILE A 31 9.91 6.40 0.48
C ILE A 31 10.81 5.59 -0.46
N ILE A 32 10.49 5.57 -1.76
CA ILE A 32 11.22 4.78 -2.76
C ILE A 32 12.35 5.56 -3.44
N GLU A 33 12.42 6.88 -3.27
CA GLU A 33 13.41 7.76 -3.90
C GLU A 33 14.86 7.36 -3.54
N GLY A 34 15.08 6.94 -2.30
CA GLY A 34 16.40 6.47 -1.83
C GLY A 34 16.71 5.00 -2.13
N ILE A 35 15.79 4.24 -2.73
CA ILE A 35 15.91 2.79 -2.89
C ILE A 35 16.11 2.45 -4.37
N ASN A 36 17.23 1.81 -4.71
CA ASN A 36 17.45 1.29 -6.06
C ASN A 36 16.66 0.00 -6.31
N LEU A 37 15.36 0.15 -6.60
CA LEU A 37 14.42 -0.96 -6.83
C LEU A 37 14.81 -1.90 -7.98
N LYS A 38 15.74 -1.50 -8.87
CA LYS A 38 16.24 -2.38 -9.94
C LYS A 38 17.21 -3.45 -9.45
N LYS A 39 17.85 -3.23 -8.29
CA LYS A 39 18.81 -4.15 -7.66
C LYS A 39 18.21 -4.95 -6.51
N VAL A 40 16.95 -4.70 -6.16
CA VAL A 40 16.27 -5.38 -5.06
C VAL A 40 15.70 -6.70 -5.55
N ASN A 41 15.98 -7.79 -4.84
CA ASN A 41 15.47 -9.12 -5.20
C ASN A 41 14.15 -9.45 -4.49
N TYR A 42 13.94 -8.89 -3.29
CA TYR A 42 12.77 -9.17 -2.46
C TYR A 42 12.25 -7.89 -1.81
N ILE A 43 10.94 -7.70 -1.82
CA ILE A 43 10.26 -6.61 -1.14
C ILE A 43 9.15 -7.22 -0.30
N VAL A 44 9.19 -7.00 1.01
CA VAL A 44 8.13 -7.42 1.93
C VAL A 44 7.33 -6.21 2.34
N LYS A 45 6.02 -6.23 2.09
CA LYS A 45 5.10 -5.18 2.53
C LYS A 45 4.16 -5.74 3.58
N TYR A 46 4.20 -5.12 4.76
CA TYR A 46 3.30 -5.43 5.87
C TYR A 46 2.12 -4.47 5.88
N GLY A 47 0.91 -5.03 5.92
CA GLY A 47 -0.33 -4.26 5.92
C GLY A 47 -0.63 -3.64 4.56
N LEU A 48 -1.90 -3.64 4.20
CA LEU A 48 -2.33 -3.16 2.90
C LEU A 48 -3.15 -1.86 2.99
N SER A 49 -2.66 -0.90 2.23
CA SER A 49 -3.40 0.28 1.79
C SER A 49 -4.19 -0.02 0.51
N THR A 50 -4.89 0.97 -0.03
CA THR A 50 -5.74 0.95 -1.23
C THR A 50 -5.14 0.40 -2.55
N GLY A 51 -3.89 -0.09 -2.55
CA GLY A 51 -3.19 -0.68 -3.70
C GLY A 51 -2.25 0.28 -4.44
N VAL A 52 -2.47 1.60 -4.30
CA VAL A 52 -1.74 2.66 -5.03
C VAL A 52 -0.22 2.59 -4.85
N PHE A 53 0.26 2.28 -3.65
CA PHE A 53 1.70 2.15 -3.40
C PHE A 53 2.27 0.85 -3.98
N THR A 54 1.51 -0.25 -3.93
CA THR A 54 1.92 -1.53 -4.50
C THR A 54 2.09 -1.43 -6.01
N GLU A 55 1.18 -0.73 -6.71
CA GLU A 55 1.30 -0.46 -8.15
C GLU A 55 2.60 0.28 -8.50
N LYS A 56 3.00 1.26 -7.68
CA LYS A 56 4.25 2.01 -7.90
C LYS A 56 5.48 1.11 -7.76
N LEU A 57 5.47 0.21 -6.78
CA LEU A 57 6.53 -0.78 -6.61
C LEU A 57 6.60 -1.73 -7.81
N ILE A 58 5.46 -2.25 -8.27
CA ILE A 58 5.39 -3.13 -9.44
C ILE A 58 5.91 -2.44 -10.70
N LYS A 59 5.60 -1.15 -10.90
CA LYS A 59 6.06 -0.38 -12.07
C LYS A 59 7.56 -0.09 -12.07
N ARG A 60 8.21 -0.04 -10.90
CA ARG A 60 9.61 0.41 -10.76
C ARG A 60 10.59 -0.70 -10.36
N ARG A 61 10.08 -1.86 -9.93
CA ARG A 61 10.91 -3.04 -9.58
C ARG A 61 11.56 -3.68 -10.81
N ASN A 62 12.60 -4.47 -10.57
CA ASN A 62 13.05 -5.45 -11.55
C ASN A 62 12.01 -6.58 -11.71
N LEU A 63 11.80 -7.09 -12.93
CA LEU A 63 10.85 -8.19 -13.20
C LEU A 63 11.12 -9.44 -12.36
N LYS A 64 12.38 -9.69 -11.97
CA LYS A 64 12.79 -10.81 -11.11
C LYS A 64 12.52 -10.56 -9.62
N THR A 65 12.13 -9.34 -9.24
CA THR A 65 11.88 -8.97 -7.84
C THR A 65 10.61 -9.64 -7.34
N ILE A 66 10.70 -10.40 -6.26
CA ILE A 66 9.52 -10.97 -5.60
C ILE A 66 8.96 -9.94 -4.61
N ILE A 67 7.66 -9.66 -4.72
CA ILE A 67 6.93 -8.83 -3.74
C ILE A 67 6.05 -9.77 -2.91
N LEU A 68 6.29 -9.81 -1.61
CA LEU A 68 5.46 -10.51 -0.64
C LEU A 68 4.57 -9.50 0.08
N LEU A 69 3.25 -9.72 0.00
CA LEU A 69 2.24 -8.93 0.71
C LEU A 69 1.74 -9.74 1.89
N VAL A 70 1.93 -9.23 3.10
CA VAL A 70 1.45 -9.86 4.34
C VAL A 70 0.30 -9.02 4.89
N GLU A 71 -0.88 -9.61 4.97
CA GLU A 71 -2.10 -8.97 5.46
C GLU A 71 -2.77 -9.86 6.52
N ASN A 72 -3.18 -9.24 7.62
CA ASN A 72 -3.87 -9.92 8.72
C ASN A 72 -5.39 -9.68 8.68
N ASN A 73 -5.82 -8.55 8.10
CA ASN A 73 -7.23 -8.23 7.94
C ASN A 73 -7.80 -8.92 6.69
N LYS A 74 -8.72 -9.87 6.92
CA LYS A 74 -9.34 -10.68 5.85
C LYS A 74 -10.11 -9.84 4.83
N GLU A 75 -10.75 -8.75 5.23
CA GLU A 75 -11.51 -7.90 4.29
C GLU A 75 -10.57 -7.21 3.28
N PHE A 76 -9.43 -6.71 3.76
CA PHE A 76 -8.42 -6.11 2.89
C PHE A 76 -7.71 -7.13 2.00
N TYR A 77 -7.54 -8.37 2.47
CA TYR A 77 -7.05 -9.47 1.65
C TYR A 77 -7.95 -9.72 0.44
N PHE A 78 -9.26 -9.84 0.65
CA PHE A 78 -10.21 -10.06 -0.46
C PHE A 78 -10.32 -8.85 -1.40
N PHE A 79 -10.32 -7.64 -0.86
CA PHE A 79 -10.35 -6.40 -1.65
C PHE A 79 -9.16 -6.27 -2.63
N THR A 80 -8.02 -6.89 -2.31
CA THR A 80 -6.79 -6.73 -3.09
C THR A 80 -6.44 -7.94 -3.93
N LYS A 81 -6.92 -9.11 -3.54
CA LYS A 81 -6.97 -10.30 -4.39
C LYS A 81 -7.83 -10.08 -5.64
N SER A 82 -8.89 -9.27 -5.58
CA SER A 82 -9.72 -8.97 -6.76
C SER A 82 -9.09 -7.99 -7.75
N LYS A 83 -7.96 -7.37 -7.40
CA LYS A 83 -7.26 -6.37 -8.21
C LYS A 83 -5.88 -6.82 -8.74
N SER A 84 -5.38 -7.96 -8.28
CA SER A 84 -4.12 -8.56 -8.73
C SER A 84 -4.40 -9.64 -9.76
#